data_AF-W4FQM4-F1
#
_entry.id   AF-W4FQM4-F1
#
_cell.length_a   1.000
_cell.length_b   1.000
_cell.length_c   1.000
_cell.angle_alpha   90.00
_cell.angle_beta   90.00
_cell.angle_gamma   90.00
#
_symmetry.space_group_name_H-M   'P 1'
#
loop_
_entity.id
_entity.type
_entity.pdbx_description
1 polymer ?
#
loop_
_entity_poly.entity_id
_entity_poly.type
_entity_poly.pdbx_seq_one_letter_code
_entity_poly.pdbx_strand_id
1 'polypeptide(L)'
;MPAGSKLSDKEQGMILALKAVVKGLREIERLIGRSKGAITLFLKDAAAYNTKKRTGRPPKVTHTDIRRLIRTASNSFLSSRELVVQCHLTIKARRARQLLATCDHLRTCSDQ
;
A
#
# COMPACT_ATOMS: atom_id res chain seq x y z
N MET A 1 -4.05 8.49 -10.94
CA MET A 1 -3.38 7.21 -11.26
C MET A 1 -2.27 7.50 -12.27
N PRO A 2 -1.12 6.79 -12.25
CA PRO A 2 -0.13 6.96 -13.31
C PRO A 2 -0.71 6.51 -14.65
N ALA A 3 -0.38 7.20 -15.73
CA ALA A 3 -0.90 6.92 -17.06
C ALA A 3 -0.30 5.65 -17.70
N GLY A 4 0.84 5.17 -17.18
CA GLY A 4 1.55 4.01 -17.73
C GLY A 4 2.18 3.13 -16.67
N SER A 5 2.64 1.95 -17.12
CA SER A 5 3.43 1.04 -16.31
C SER A 5 4.79 1.66 -15.95
N LYS A 6 5.37 1.15 -14.86
CA LYS A 6 6.73 1.52 -14.44
C LYS A 6 7.74 1.08 -15.50
N LEU A 7 8.89 1.77 -15.58
CA LEU A 7 10.01 1.29 -16.40
C LEU A 7 10.54 -0.01 -15.78
N SER A 8 10.66 -1.04 -16.61
CA SER A 8 11.29 -2.30 -16.23
C SER A 8 12.81 -2.13 -16.07
N ASP A 9 13.46 -3.05 -15.39
CA ASP A 9 14.91 -2.98 -15.14
C ASP A 9 15.71 -3.00 -16.44
N LYS A 10 15.23 -3.75 -17.45
CA LYS A 10 15.80 -3.76 -18.80
C LYS A 10 15.74 -2.38 -19.45
N GLU A 11 14.57 -1.73 -19.38
CA GLU A 11 14.38 -0.39 -19.95
C GLU A 11 15.22 0.65 -19.22
N GLN A 12 15.31 0.57 -17.89
CA GLN A 12 16.17 1.44 -17.09
C GLN A 12 17.64 1.30 -17.52
N GLY A 13 18.13 0.07 -17.70
CA GLY A 13 19.49 -0.19 -18.21
C GLY A 13 19.72 0.40 -19.60
N MET A 14 18.76 0.22 -20.52
CA MET A 14 18.84 0.80 -21.87
C MET A 14 18.85 2.34 -21.84
N ILE A 15 18.03 2.97 -20.99
CA ILE A 15 18.01 4.43 -20.84
C ILE A 15 19.37 4.94 -20.37
N LEU A 16 19.98 4.28 -19.37
CA LEU A 16 21.29 4.67 -18.85
C LEU A 16 22.39 4.52 -19.92
N ALA A 17 22.40 3.41 -20.66
CA ALA A 17 23.36 3.18 -21.73
C ALA A 17 23.22 4.21 -22.86
N LEU A 18 22.00 4.48 -23.33
CA LEU A 18 21.75 5.47 -24.39
C LEU A 18 22.07 6.89 -23.93
N LYS A 19 21.82 7.21 -22.65
CA LYS A 19 22.17 8.52 -22.10
C LYS A 19 23.69 8.72 -22.02
N ALA A 20 24.45 7.67 -21.72
CA ALA A 20 25.91 7.71 -21.72
C ALA A 20 26.50 7.95 -23.13
N VAL A 21 25.85 7.42 -24.18
CA VAL A 21 26.19 7.68 -25.59
C VAL A 21 25.68 9.05 -26.09
N VAL A 22 25.27 9.95 -25.18
CA VAL A 22 24.82 11.33 -25.43
C VAL A 22 23.63 11.41 -26.42
N LYS A 23 22.77 10.39 -26.41
CA LYS A 23 21.54 10.44 -27.21
C LYS A 23 20.55 11.45 -26.64
N GLY A 24 19.90 12.21 -27.51
CA GLY A 24 18.85 13.15 -27.13
C GLY A 24 17.62 12.42 -26.57
N LEU A 25 16.89 13.03 -25.64
CA LEU A 25 15.72 12.40 -25.01
C LEU A 25 14.66 11.93 -26.02
N ARG A 26 14.47 12.65 -27.13
CA ARG A 26 13.54 12.28 -28.20
C ARG A 26 13.96 10.99 -28.92
N GLU A 27 15.26 10.75 -29.05
CA GLU A 27 15.78 9.55 -29.70
C GLU A 27 15.64 8.34 -28.77
N ILE A 28 15.92 8.53 -27.47
CA ILE A 28 15.68 7.51 -26.43
C ILE A 28 14.20 7.12 -26.37
N GLU A 29 13.29 8.09 -26.43
CA GLU A 29 11.84 7.85 -26.50
C GLU A 29 11.45 7.00 -27.71
N ARG A 30 11.97 7.29 -28.90
CA ARG A 30 11.70 6.51 -30.12
C ARG A 30 12.23 5.07 -30.02
N LEU A 31 13.41 4.88 -29.44
CA LEU A 31 14.05 3.56 -29.32
C LEU A 31 13.38 2.66 -28.28
N ILE A 32 12.96 3.24 -27.14
CA ILE A 32 12.42 2.48 -26.01
C ILE A 32 10.89 2.43 -26.04
N GLY A 33 10.23 3.35 -26.75
CA GLY A 33 8.77 3.46 -26.81
C GLY A 33 8.15 3.94 -25.50
N ARG A 34 8.92 4.65 -24.66
CA ARG A 34 8.47 5.19 -23.38
C ARG A 34 8.44 6.71 -23.43
N SER A 35 7.44 7.29 -22.78
CA SER A 35 7.23 8.74 -22.85
C SER A 35 8.44 9.51 -22.32
N LYS A 36 8.72 10.65 -22.96
CA LYS A 36 9.78 11.58 -22.52
C LYS A 36 9.70 11.89 -21.03
N GLY A 37 8.50 12.08 -20.49
CA GLY A 37 8.28 12.38 -19.07
C GLY A 37 8.69 11.24 -18.12
N ALA A 38 8.46 9.99 -18.52
CA ALA A 38 8.91 8.84 -17.73
C ALA A 38 10.43 8.72 -17.75
N ILE A 39 11.05 8.94 -18.91
CA ILE A 39 12.51 8.93 -19.07
C ILE A 39 13.17 10.05 -18.26
N THR A 40 12.65 11.28 -18.32
CA THR A 40 13.21 12.41 -17.56
C THR A 40 13.05 12.22 -16.06
N LEU A 41 11.90 11.68 -15.60
CA LEU A 41 11.68 11.38 -14.19
C LEU A 41 12.69 10.34 -13.68
N PHE A 42 12.94 9.29 -14.47
CA PHE A 42 13.94 8.28 -14.15
C PHE A 42 15.35 8.87 -14.13
N LEU A 43 15.75 9.62 -15.16
CA LEU A 43 17.10 10.21 -15.23
C LEU A 43 17.37 11.26 -14.14
N LYS A 44 16.32 11.90 -13.60
CA LYS A 44 16.47 12.85 -12.49
C LYS A 44 16.93 12.18 -11.20
N ASP A 45 16.45 10.97 -10.94
CA ASP A 45 16.80 10.18 -9.76
C ASP A 45 16.67 8.69 -10.06
N ALA A 46 17.69 8.14 -10.72
CA ALA A 46 17.68 6.75 -11.17
C ALA A 46 17.75 5.79 -9.98
N ALA A 47 18.44 6.17 -8.90
CA ALA A 47 18.63 5.33 -7.72
C ALA A 47 17.35 5.22 -6.88
N ALA A 48 16.58 6.30 -6.75
CA ALA A 48 15.31 6.26 -6.02
C ALA A 48 14.10 5.92 -6.91
N TYR A 49 14.29 5.67 -8.20
CA TYR A 49 13.21 5.30 -9.08
C TYR A 49 12.54 4.01 -8.59
N ASN A 50 11.19 4.01 -8.52
CA ASN A 50 10.37 2.90 -8.04
C ASN A 50 10.58 2.41 -6.60
N THR A 51 11.49 2.98 -5.81
CA THR A 51 11.74 2.55 -4.43
C THR A 51 10.63 2.97 -3.47
N LYS A 52 10.02 4.14 -3.72
CA LYS A 52 8.95 4.69 -2.86
C LYS A 52 7.65 3.88 -3.03
N LYS A 53 7.27 3.17 -1.96
CA LYS A 53 5.96 2.51 -1.86
C LYS A 53 4.85 3.55 -1.70
N ARG A 54 3.70 3.29 -2.32
CA ARG A 54 2.48 4.09 -2.08
C ARG A 54 1.92 3.70 -0.72
N THR A 55 1.54 4.70 0.08
CA THR A 55 0.93 4.52 1.40
C THR A 55 -0.46 3.88 1.35
N GLY A 56 -1.09 3.85 0.16
CA GLY A 56 -2.40 3.25 -0.04
C GLY A 56 -3.52 4.10 0.54
N ARG A 57 -4.70 3.49 0.70
CA ARG A 57 -5.86 4.16 1.28
C ARG A 57 -5.72 4.24 2.80
N PRO A 58 -5.98 5.40 3.43
CA PRO A 58 -6.02 5.49 4.89
C PRO A 58 -7.01 4.47 5.48
N PRO A 59 -6.66 3.80 6.59
CA PRO A 59 -7.57 2.88 7.25
C PRO A 59 -8.78 3.63 7.83
N LYS A 60 -9.94 2.96 7.84
CA LYS A 60 -11.18 3.50 8.44
C LYS A 60 -11.17 3.53 9.98
N VAL A 61 -10.18 2.88 10.59
CA VAL A 61 -10.02 2.76 12.03
C VAL A 61 -8.65 3.28 12.42
N THR A 62 -8.62 4.02 13.51
CA THR A 62 -7.37 4.54 14.09
C THR A 62 -6.74 3.49 15.01
N HIS A 63 -5.47 3.68 15.37
CA HIS A 63 -4.81 2.82 16.36
C HIS A 63 -5.50 2.86 17.74
N THR A 64 -6.10 4.00 18.12
CA THR A 64 -6.89 4.14 19.34
C THR A 64 -8.17 3.30 19.29
N ASP A 65 -8.84 3.26 18.14
CA ASP A 65 -10.06 2.46 17.96
C ASP A 65 -9.75 0.96 18.05
N ILE A 66 -8.65 0.54 17.44
CA ILE A 66 -8.20 -0.85 17.50
C ILE A 66 -7.90 -1.26 18.95
N ARG A 67 -7.17 -0.42 19.71
CA ARG A 67 -6.89 -0.67 21.12
C ARG A 67 -8.16 -0.72 21.97
N ARG A 68 -9.12 0.17 21.71
CA ARG A 68 -10.42 0.16 22.39
C ARG A 68 -11.17 -1.15 22.12
N LEU A 69 -11.23 -1.56 20.85
CA LEU A 69 -11.89 -2.79 20.42
C LEU A 69 -11.28 -4.05 21.06
N ILE A 70 -9.95 -4.13 21.10
CA ILE A 70 -9.25 -5.27 21.73
C ILE A 70 -9.54 -5.31 23.22
N ARG A 71 -9.43 -4.16 23.91
CA ARG A 71 -9.67 -4.08 25.35
C ARG A 71 -11.12 -4.42 25.73
N THR A 72 -12.11 -3.98 24.95
CA THR A 72 -13.50 -4.34 25.21
C THR A 72 -13.74 -5.82 24.96
N ALA A 73 -13.14 -6.40 23.92
CA ALA A 73 -13.22 -7.83 23.65
C ALA A 73 -12.55 -8.69 24.75
N SER A 74 -11.43 -8.25 25.32
CA SER A 74 -10.77 -8.97 26.43
C SER A 74 -11.58 -8.94 27.73
N ASN A 75 -12.37 -7.89 27.94
CA ASN A 75 -13.11 -7.66 29.18
C ASN A 75 -14.59 -8.07 29.09
N SER A 76 -15.06 -8.57 27.94
CA SER A 76 -16.47 -8.89 27.73
C SER A 76 -16.68 -10.04 26.74
N PHE A 77 -17.74 -10.82 26.95
CA PHE A 77 -18.17 -11.89 26.04
C PHE A 77 -19.16 -11.36 24.99
N LEU A 78 -18.75 -10.35 24.24
CA LEU A 78 -19.59 -9.72 23.21
C LEU A 78 -19.25 -10.22 21.82
N SER A 79 -20.28 -10.35 20.98
CA SER A 79 -20.10 -10.67 19.57
C SER A 79 -19.39 -9.54 18.82
N SER A 80 -18.79 -9.85 17.67
CA SER A 80 -18.13 -8.82 16.84
C SER A 80 -19.06 -7.70 16.38
N ARG A 81 -20.38 -7.93 16.32
CA ARG A 81 -21.38 -6.90 15.96
C ARG A 81 -21.63 -5.96 17.14
N GLU A 82 -21.78 -6.51 18.33
CA GLU A 82 -21.99 -5.74 19.56
C GLU A 82 -20.76 -4.89 19.89
N LEU A 83 -19.55 -5.45 19.75
CA LEU A 83 -18.30 -4.71 19.96
C LEU A 83 -18.15 -3.50 19.03
N VAL A 84 -18.59 -3.62 17.77
CA VAL A 84 -18.57 -2.50 16.81
C VAL A 84 -19.52 -1.39 17.26
N VAL A 85 -20.72 -1.74 17.72
CA VAL A 85 -21.71 -0.77 18.22
C VAL A 85 -21.21 -0.10 19.49
N GLN A 86 -20.72 -0.88 20.46
CA GLN A 86 -20.23 -0.39 21.75
C GLN A 86 -18.99 0.49 21.61
N CYS A 87 -18.10 0.17 20.66
CA CYS A 87 -16.91 0.99 20.39
C CYS A 87 -17.21 2.17 19.45
N HIS A 88 -18.46 2.34 19.01
CA HIS A 88 -18.91 3.37 18.07
C HIS A 88 -18.11 3.39 16.75
N LEU A 89 -17.82 2.20 16.20
CA LEU A 89 -17.02 2.07 14.99
C LEU A 89 -17.90 2.01 13.73
N THR A 90 -17.43 2.65 12.64
CA THR A 90 -18.13 2.67 11.34
C THR A 90 -17.76 1.48 10.43
N ILE A 91 -17.13 0.44 10.98
CA ILE A 91 -16.68 -0.74 10.25
C ILE A 91 -17.70 -1.88 10.34
N LYS A 92 -17.65 -2.82 9.39
CA LYS A 92 -18.45 -4.04 9.45
C LYS A 92 -17.88 -5.03 10.49
N ALA A 93 -18.75 -5.83 11.11
CA ALA A 93 -18.37 -6.87 12.08
C ALA A 93 -17.24 -7.80 11.58
N ARG A 94 -17.23 -8.15 10.29
CA ARG A 94 -16.13 -8.94 9.68
C ARG A 94 -14.76 -8.28 9.84
N ARG A 95 -14.66 -6.95 9.67
CA ARG A 95 -13.39 -6.24 9.82
C ARG A 95 -12.96 -6.21 11.29
N ALA A 96 -13.90 -6.06 12.21
CA ALA A 96 -13.61 -6.16 13.64
C ALA A 96 -13.06 -7.55 13.99
N ARG A 97 -13.69 -8.63 13.52
CA ARG A 97 -13.21 -10.00 13.70
C ARG A 97 -11.78 -10.22 13.18
N GLN A 98 -11.46 -9.67 12.01
CA GLN A 98 -10.09 -9.73 11.46
C GLN A 98 -9.06 -9.01 12.34
N LEU A 99 -9.44 -7.89 12.96
CA LEU A 99 -8.58 -7.14 13.90
C LEU A 99 -8.44 -7.87 15.24
N LEU A 100 -9.46 -8.61 15.67
CA LEU A 100 -9.36 -9.44 16.87
C LEU A 100 -8.50 -10.68 16.63
N ALA A 101 -8.59 -11.28 15.43
CA ALA A 101 -7.79 -12.45 15.03
C ALA A 101 -6.28 -12.18 14.93
N THR A 102 -5.84 -10.92 14.95
CA THR A 102 -4.40 -10.60 15.09
C THR A 102 -3.91 -10.74 16.53
N CYS A 103 -4.80 -10.81 17.52
CA CYS A 103 -4.46 -10.99 18.92
C CYS A 103 -4.52 -12.47 19.29
N ASP A 104 -3.38 -13.06 19.67
CA ASP A 104 -3.29 -14.52 19.90
C ASP A 104 -4.23 -15.02 21.01
N HIS A 105 -4.42 -14.23 22.07
CA HIS A 105 -5.27 -14.58 23.22
C HIS A 105 -6.78 -14.37 22.97
N LEU A 106 -7.18 -13.79 21.84
CA LEU A 106 -8.59 -13.62 21.46
C LEU A 106 -8.98 -14.53 20.28
N ARG A 107 -8.07 -15.38 19.80
CA ARG A 107 -8.32 -16.34 18.71
C ARG A 107 -9.24 -17.49 19.11
N THR A 108 -9.46 -17.74 20.39
CA THR A 108 -10.03 -18.99 20.92
C THR A 108 -11.54 -18.95 21.21
N CYS A 109 -12.29 -17.95 20.74
CA CYS A 109 -13.73 -17.85 21.04
C CYS A 109 -14.57 -17.67 19.77
N SER A 110 -14.53 -18.64 18.86
CA SER A 110 -15.38 -18.64 17.67
C SER A 110 -16.04 -19.98 17.38
N ASP A 111 -16.34 -20.78 18.40
CA ASP A 111 -17.19 -21.98 18.30
C ASP A 111 -18.01 -22.16 19.59
N GLN A 112 -18.99 -21.29 19.82
CA GLN A 112 -20.18 -21.53 20.65
C GLN A 112 -21.37 -20.79 20.04
#